data_AF-A0A933EY99-F1
#
_entry.id   AF-A0A933EY99-F1
#
_cell.length_a   1.000
_cell.length_b   1.000
_cell.length_c   1.000
_cell.angle_alpha   90.00
_cell.angle_beta   90.00
_cell.angle_gamma   90.00
#
_symmetry.space_group_name_H-M   'P 1'
#
loop_
_entity.id
_entity.type
_entity.pdbx_description
1 polymer ?
#
loop_
_entity_poly.entity_id
_entity_poly.type
_entity_poly.pdbx_seq_one_letter_code
_entity_poly.pdbx_strand_id
1 'polypeptide(L)'
;MKQPLIRTIYLYLFALIGLVLMAIGTVRLTDLVLKTFIFTRADQELNYMKQPPMISLFPGKDVSEEDLVSTIEKCQEKCDLTADEKEQIDSWLKDYRNWQETVARMDYRAQQRDRDLAQSLAFILVGLPLYLYHWSTIKRETKNEAEA
;
A
#
# COMPACT_ATOMS: atom_id res chain seq x y z
N MET A 1 42.11 -10.92 31.33
CA MET A 1 41.66 -11.44 30.02
C MET A 1 40.12 -11.56 29.94
N LYS A 2 39.37 -10.44 29.99
CA LYS A 2 37.88 -10.45 29.91
C LYS A 2 37.32 -9.96 28.56
N GLN A 3 38.18 -9.68 27.58
CA GLN A 3 37.76 -9.18 26.28
C GLN A 3 37.26 -10.21 25.24
N PRO A 4 37.52 -11.54 25.32
CA PRO A 4 37.00 -12.45 24.30
C PRO A 4 35.47 -12.63 24.39
N LEU A 5 34.91 -12.68 25.61
CA LEU A 5 33.47 -12.81 25.83
C LEU A 5 32.67 -11.61 25.29
N ILE A 6 33.14 -10.39 25.58
CA ILE A 6 32.48 -9.15 25.11
C ILE A 6 32.48 -9.11 23.58
N ARG A 7 33.59 -9.45 22.94
CA ARG A 7 33.69 -9.50 21.48
C ARG A 7 32.75 -10.54 20.88
N THR A 8 32.70 -11.74 21.47
CA THR A 8 31.82 -12.80 21.00
C THR A 8 30.34 -12.41 21.11
N ILE A 9 29.92 -11.88 22.27
CA ILE A 9 28.54 -11.40 22.47
C ILE A 9 28.19 -10.30 21.46
N TYR A 10 29.08 -9.33 21.25
CA TYR A 10 28.90 -8.26 20.27
C TYR A 10 28.72 -8.81 18.84
N LEU A 11 29.56 -9.76 18.42
CA LEU A 11 29.50 -10.35 17.09
C LEU A 11 28.20 -11.13 16.87
N TYR A 12 27.73 -11.90 17.85
CA TYR A 12 26.46 -12.61 17.75
C TYR A 12 25.26 -11.66 17.73
N LEU A 13 25.28 -10.59 18.53
CA LEU A 13 24.22 -9.57 18.48
C LEU A 13 24.18 -8.86 17.13
N PHE A 14 25.32 -8.47 16.59
CA PHE A 14 25.39 -7.83 15.28
C PHE A 14 24.93 -8.77 14.17
N ALA A 15 25.35 -10.04 14.21
CA ALA A 15 24.90 -11.05 13.25
C ALA A 15 23.37 -11.28 13.34
N LEU A 16 22.82 -11.31 14.55
CA LEU A 16 21.37 -11.44 14.76
C LEU A 16 20.61 -10.26 14.16
N ILE A 17 21.06 -9.03 14.41
CA ILE A 17 20.46 -7.82 13.84
C ILE A 17 20.54 -7.89 12.30
N GLY A 18 21.70 -8.23 11.75
CA GLY A 18 21.89 -8.39 10.31
C GLY A 18 20.94 -9.43 9.70
N LEU A 19 20.77 -10.58 10.37
CA LEU A 19 19.86 -11.63 9.94
C LEU A 19 18.40 -11.15 9.91
N VAL A 20 17.96 -10.40 10.94
CA VAL A 20 16.61 -9.83 10.99
C VAL A 20 16.40 -8.83 9.85
N LEU A 21 17.35 -7.93 9.61
CA LEU A 21 17.27 -6.97 8.50
C LEU A 21 17.21 -7.67 7.14
N MET A 22 18.01 -8.72 6.95
CA MET A 22 18.02 -9.52 5.73
C MET A 22 16.69 -10.23 5.51
N ALA A 23 16.10 -10.82 6.56
CA ALA A 23 14.79 -11.46 6.50
C ALA A 23 13.69 -10.47 6.12
N ILE A 24 13.66 -9.29 6.77
CA ILE A 24 12.69 -8.23 6.45
C ILE A 24 12.86 -7.76 5.00
N GLY A 25 14.09 -7.55 4.54
CA GLY A 25 14.39 -7.17 3.16
C GLY A 25 13.89 -8.20 2.15
N THR A 26 14.11 -9.48 2.42
CA THR A 26 13.69 -10.59 1.55
C THR A 26 12.17 -10.71 1.45
N VAL A 27 11.47 -10.55 2.58
CA VAL A 27 9.99 -10.52 2.60
C VAL A 27 9.48 -9.34 1.77
N ARG A 28 10.05 -8.14 1.93
CA ARG A 28 9.63 -6.96 1.16
C ARG A 28 9.84 -7.13 -0.35
N LEU A 29 10.95 -7.72 -0.77
CA LEU A 29 11.19 -8.01 -2.18
C LEU A 29 10.19 -9.03 -2.73
N THR A 30 9.90 -10.07 -1.96
CA THR A 30 8.92 -11.10 -2.36
C THR A 30 7.52 -10.51 -2.46
N ASP A 31 7.12 -9.68 -1.49
CA ASP A 31 5.86 -8.95 -1.51
C ASP A 31 5.73 -8.05 -2.75
N LEU A 32 6.79 -7.32 -3.09
CA LEU A 32 6.81 -6.48 -4.30
C LEU A 32 6.62 -7.34 -5.56
N VAL A 33 7.37 -8.44 -5.70
CA VAL A 33 7.23 -9.34 -6.86
C VAL A 33 5.82 -9.91 -6.95
N LEU A 34 5.23 -10.32 -5.83
CA LEU A 34 3.85 -10.82 -5.78
C LEU A 34 2.86 -9.73 -6.25
N LYS A 35 3.00 -8.49 -5.77
CA LYS A 35 2.13 -7.36 -6.17
C LYS A 35 2.31 -6.98 -7.64
N THR A 36 3.54 -7.00 -8.16
CA THR A 36 3.81 -6.61 -9.54
C THR A 36 3.34 -7.65 -10.56
N PHE A 37 3.47 -8.96 -10.26
CA PHE A 37 3.22 -10.01 -11.26
C PHE A 37 1.93 -10.81 -11.03
N ILE A 38 1.46 -10.95 -9.79
CA ILE A 38 0.29 -11.78 -9.45
C ILE A 38 -0.88 -10.91 -8.99
N PHE A 39 -0.63 -9.96 -8.08
CA PHE A 39 -1.64 -9.08 -7.49
C PHE A 39 -1.54 -7.66 -8.05
N THR A 40 -1.61 -7.50 -9.37
CA THR A 40 -1.43 -6.20 -10.05
C THR A 40 -2.38 -5.11 -9.58
N ARG A 41 -3.53 -5.48 -9.02
CA ARG A 41 -4.52 -4.55 -8.42
C ARG A 41 -4.14 -4.06 -7.03
N ALA A 42 -3.25 -4.74 -6.33
CA ALA A 42 -2.81 -4.38 -4.99
C ALA A 42 -2.04 -3.04 -4.97
N ASP A 43 -1.39 -2.71 -6.09
CA ASP A 43 -0.56 -1.52 -6.29
C ASP A 43 -1.28 -0.39 -7.05
N GLN A 44 -2.56 -0.59 -7.41
CA GLN A 44 -3.37 0.51 -7.94
C GLN A 44 -3.50 1.60 -6.88
N GLU A 45 -3.05 2.79 -7.26
CA GLU A 45 -2.70 3.91 -6.41
C GLU A 45 -3.73 4.19 -5.30
N LEU A 46 -3.32 4.27 -4.04
CA LEU A 46 -4.21 4.77 -2.96
C LEU A 46 -4.62 6.26 -3.12
N ASN A 47 -4.24 6.91 -4.21
CA ASN A 47 -4.46 8.33 -4.49
C ASN A 47 -5.85 8.67 -5.06
N TYR A 48 -6.68 7.70 -5.40
CA TYR A 48 -8.01 7.98 -5.99
C TYR A 48 -9.01 8.59 -5.00
N MET A 49 -8.73 8.57 -3.69
CA MET A 49 -9.51 9.33 -2.70
C MET A 49 -9.16 10.83 -2.68
N LYS A 50 -8.16 11.28 -3.46
CA LYS A 50 -7.99 12.71 -3.74
C LYS A 50 -9.11 13.15 -4.66
N GLN A 51 -10.20 13.61 -4.05
CA GLN A 51 -11.21 14.37 -4.76
C GLN A 51 -10.52 15.50 -5.53
N PRO A 52 -10.91 15.77 -6.79
CA PRO A 52 -10.44 16.96 -7.47
C PRO A 52 -10.77 18.18 -6.60
N PRO A 53 -9.90 19.20 -6.55
CA PRO A 53 -10.11 20.35 -5.69
C PRO A 53 -11.49 20.94 -5.97
N MET A 54 -12.29 21.16 -4.93
CA MET A 54 -13.60 21.79 -5.10
C MET A 54 -13.40 23.19 -5.69
N ILE A 55 -14.12 23.51 -6.77
CA ILE A 55 -14.18 24.89 -7.22
C ILE A 55 -14.98 25.66 -6.17
N SER A 56 -14.35 26.64 -5.53
CA SER A 56 -15.01 27.57 -4.61
C SER A 56 -15.81 28.61 -5.39
N LEU A 57 -16.97 28.23 -5.95
CA LEU A 57 -17.90 29.18 -6.57
C LEU A 57 -18.84 29.84 -5.56
N PHE A 58 -18.98 29.26 -4.37
CA PHE A 58 -19.95 29.70 -3.35
C PHE A 58 -19.30 29.73 -1.96
N PRO A 59 -18.66 30.84 -1.56
CA PRO A 59 -18.12 30.94 -0.20
C PRO A 59 -19.27 30.88 0.83
N GLY A 60 -19.22 29.92 1.75
CA GLY A 60 -20.08 29.86 2.93
C GLY A 60 -21.41 29.13 2.80
N LYS A 61 -21.60 28.26 1.79
CA LYS A 61 -22.75 27.35 1.73
C LYS A 61 -22.28 25.89 1.70
N ASP A 62 -22.80 25.09 2.62
CA ASP A 62 -22.66 23.63 2.60
C ASP A 62 -23.56 23.10 1.47
N VAL A 63 -22.99 22.92 0.29
CA VAL A 63 -23.68 22.38 -0.89
C VAL A 63 -23.39 20.89 -0.95
N SER A 64 -24.45 20.07 -1.06
CA SER A 64 -24.27 18.63 -1.27
C SER A 64 -23.58 18.37 -2.62
N GLU A 65 -22.85 17.25 -2.75
CA GLU A 65 -22.08 16.95 -3.97
C GLU A 65 -22.96 16.90 -5.24
N GLU A 66 -24.19 16.41 -5.14
CA GLU A 66 -25.19 16.40 -6.22
C GLU A 66 -25.71 17.81 -6.55
N ASP A 67 -25.86 18.66 -5.53
CA ASP A 67 -26.29 20.05 -5.73
C ASP A 67 -25.18 20.88 -6.38
N LEU A 68 -23.91 20.55 -6.16
CA LEU A 68 -22.78 21.30 -6.69
C LEU A 68 -22.67 21.15 -8.22
N VAL A 69 -22.64 19.92 -8.73
CA VAL A 69 -22.53 19.64 -10.17
C VAL A 69 -23.71 20.25 -10.93
N SER A 70 -24.93 20.02 -10.43
CA SER A 70 -26.14 20.54 -11.08
C SER A 70 -26.25 22.07 -11.01
N THR A 71 -25.69 22.70 -9.98
CA THR A 71 -25.61 24.17 -9.87
C THR A 71 -24.59 24.74 -10.84
N ILE A 72 -23.44 24.09 -10.99
CA ILE A 72 -22.38 24.50 -11.92
C ILE A 72 -22.86 24.41 -13.37
N GLU A 73 -23.50 23.29 -13.75
CA GLU A 73 -24.07 23.10 -15.09
C GLU A 73 -25.13 24.17 -15.41
N LYS A 74 -26.02 24.49 -14.45
CA LYS A 74 -27.01 25.58 -14.62
C LYS A 74 -26.36 26.97 -14.71
N CYS A 75 -25.26 27.19 -13.99
CA CYS A 75 -24.55 28.47 -13.98
C CYS A 75 -23.77 28.69 -15.27
N GLN A 76 -23.21 27.65 -15.88
CA GLN A 76 -22.53 27.74 -17.17
C GLN A 76 -23.41 28.39 -18.25
N GLU A 77 -24.71 28.10 -18.25
CA GLU A 77 -25.68 28.67 -19.20
C GLU A 77 -26.27 30.02 -18.76
N LYS A 78 -26.45 30.24 -17.46
CA LYS A 78 -27.23 31.38 -16.93
C LYS A 78 -26.42 32.48 -16.26
N CYS A 79 -25.16 32.22 -15.91
CA CYS A 79 -24.28 33.18 -15.27
C CYS A 79 -23.46 33.96 -16.32
N ASP A 80 -23.15 35.21 -15.99
CA ASP A 80 -22.29 36.06 -16.82
C ASP A 80 -20.81 35.74 -16.54
N LEU A 81 -20.35 34.65 -17.17
CA LEU A 81 -18.99 34.12 -17.01
C LEU A 81 -18.11 34.54 -18.18
N THR A 82 -16.85 34.87 -17.88
CA THR A 82 -15.79 35.06 -18.87
C THR A 82 -15.48 33.75 -19.62
N ALA A 83 -14.84 33.85 -20.78
CA ALA A 83 -14.44 32.68 -21.55
C ALA A 83 -13.51 31.74 -20.75
N ASP A 84 -12.55 32.31 -20.02
CA ASP A 84 -11.58 31.58 -19.20
C ASP A 84 -12.25 30.87 -18.01
N GLU A 85 -13.29 31.45 -17.42
CA GLU A 85 -14.07 30.81 -16.34
C GLU A 85 -14.89 29.64 -16.86
N LYS A 86 -15.49 29.76 -18.05
CA LYS A 86 -16.23 28.66 -18.69
C LYS A 86 -15.31 27.49 -19.01
N GLU A 87 -14.10 27.76 -19.50
CA GLU A 87 -13.10 26.72 -19.78
C GLU A 87 -12.65 25.97 -18.52
N GLN A 88 -12.42 26.70 -17.42
CA GLN A 88 -12.05 26.10 -16.13
C GLN A 88 -13.17 25.20 -15.56
N ILE A 89 -14.42 25.64 -15.66
CA ILE A 89 -15.59 24.86 -15.25
C ILE A 89 -15.71 23.58 -16.08
N ASP A 90 -15.55 23.66 -17.40
CA ASP A 90 -15.63 22.50 -18.30
C ASP A 90 -14.55 21.47 -17.98
N SER A 91 -13.31 21.92 -17.77
CA SER A 91 -12.20 21.05 -17.38
C SER A 91 -12.49 20.35 -16.06
N TRP A 92 -12.97 21.09 -15.06
CA TRP A 92 -13.27 20.50 -13.76
C TRP A 92 -14.44 19.51 -13.81
N LEU A 93 -15.52 19.82 -14.53
CA LEU A 93 -16.66 18.90 -14.69
C LEU A 93 -16.22 17.59 -15.34
N LYS A 94 -15.32 17.66 -16.32
CA LYS A 94 -14.72 16.49 -16.95
C LYS A 94 -13.88 15.68 -15.96
N ASP A 95 -13.01 16.33 -15.20
CA ASP A 95 -12.15 15.68 -14.20
C ASP A 95 -12.97 15.05 -13.07
N TYR A 96 -14.02 15.74 -12.62
CA TYR A 96 -14.94 15.27 -11.59
C TYR A 96 -15.72 14.02 -12.03
N ARG A 97 -16.29 14.03 -13.23
CA ARG A 97 -16.97 12.84 -13.79
C ARG A 97 -16.02 11.65 -13.95
N ASN A 98 -14.81 11.89 -14.46
CA ASN A 98 -13.80 10.84 -14.60
C ASN A 98 -13.38 10.26 -13.24
N TRP A 99 -13.25 11.12 -12.21
CA TRP A 99 -13.01 10.71 -10.84
C TRP A 99 -14.16 9.85 -10.29
N GLN A 100 -15.41 10.28 -10.44
CA GLN A 100 -16.59 9.53 -9.98
C GLN A 100 -16.66 8.13 -10.63
N GLU A 101 -16.46 8.04 -11.95
CA GLU A 101 -16.45 6.76 -12.65
C GLU A 101 -15.31 5.84 -12.18
N THR A 102 -14.15 6.43 -11.87
CA THR A 102 -13.00 5.68 -11.34
C THR A 102 -13.33 5.12 -9.96
N VAL A 103 -13.88 5.95 -9.06
CA VAL A 103 -14.30 5.51 -7.71
C VAL A 103 -15.39 4.45 -7.77
N ALA A 104 -16.40 4.62 -8.63
CA ALA A 104 -17.49 3.66 -8.77
C ALA A 104 -17.04 2.28 -9.28
N ARG A 105 -15.98 2.22 -10.10
CA ARG A 105 -15.42 0.97 -10.63
C ARG A 105 -14.45 0.27 -9.66
N MET A 106 -14.04 0.92 -8.58
CA MET A 106 -13.04 0.37 -7.67
C MET A 106 -13.64 -0.36 -6.48
N ASP A 107 -13.11 -1.57 -6.22
CA ASP A 107 -13.35 -2.31 -5.00
C ASP A 107 -12.17 -2.14 -4.04
N TYR A 108 -12.27 -1.18 -3.12
CA TYR A 108 -11.25 -0.89 -2.12
C TYR A 108 -10.98 -2.09 -1.20
N ARG A 109 -12.02 -2.90 -0.91
CA ARG A 109 -11.88 -4.07 -0.03
C ARG A 109 -11.11 -5.15 -0.75
N ALA A 110 -11.37 -5.38 -2.02
CA ALA A 110 -10.61 -6.32 -2.82
C ALA A 110 -9.14 -5.91 -2.93
N GLN A 111 -8.84 -4.63 -3.21
CA GLN A 111 -7.45 -4.16 -3.28
C GLN A 111 -6.71 -4.30 -1.94
N GLN A 112 -7.37 -4.00 -0.83
CA GLN A 112 -6.77 -4.18 0.49
C GLN A 112 -6.47 -5.65 0.78
N ARG A 113 -7.42 -6.55 0.46
CA ARG A 113 -7.22 -7.99 0.61
C ARG A 113 -6.08 -8.50 -0.27
N ASP A 114 -5.97 -8.02 -1.50
CA ASP A 114 -4.87 -8.39 -2.41
C ASP A 114 -3.50 -7.96 -1.84
N ARG A 115 -3.41 -6.78 -1.21
CA ARG A 115 -2.19 -6.33 -0.50
C ARG A 115 -1.86 -7.21 0.70
N ASP A 116 -2.85 -7.51 1.53
CA ASP A 116 -2.66 -8.31 2.74
C ASP A 116 -2.27 -9.75 2.40
N LEU A 117 -2.85 -10.31 1.33
CA LEU A 117 -2.52 -11.63 0.81
C LEU A 117 -1.08 -11.67 0.28
N ALA A 118 -0.68 -10.71 -0.55
CA ALA A 118 0.69 -10.64 -1.06
C ALA A 118 1.72 -10.60 0.08
N GLN A 119 1.46 -9.77 1.09
CA GLN A 119 2.37 -9.65 2.24
C GLN A 119 2.42 -10.94 3.07
N SER A 120 1.28 -11.54 3.34
CA SER A 120 1.19 -12.79 4.10
C SER A 120 1.88 -13.94 3.37
N LEU A 121 1.70 -14.03 2.05
CA LEU A 121 2.39 -15.01 1.21
C LEU A 121 3.90 -14.79 1.20
N ALA A 122 4.36 -13.54 1.13
CA ALA A 122 5.78 -13.23 1.22
C ALA A 122 6.40 -13.73 2.54
N PHE A 123 5.72 -13.52 3.67
CA PHE A 123 6.17 -14.06 4.97
C PHE A 123 6.20 -15.58 4.98
N ILE A 124 5.20 -16.25 4.41
CA ILE A 124 5.17 -17.73 4.38
C ILE A 124 6.29 -18.27 3.47
N LEU A 125 6.45 -17.70 2.28
CA LEU A 125 7.46 -18.15 1.30
C LEU A 125 8.89 -18.03 1.83
N VAL A 126 9.17 -17.01 2.65
CA VAL A 126 10.49 -16.81 3.25
C VAL A 126 10.62 -17.52 4.60
N GLY A 127 9.61 -17.40 5.45
CA GLY A 127 9.62 -17.88 6.83
C GLY A 127 9.47 -19.39 6.95
N LEU A 128 8.69 -20.03 6.08
CA LEU A 128 8.48 -21.48 6.15
C LEU A 128 9.77 -22.27 5.86
N PRO A 129 10.54 -22.00 4.79
CA PRO A 129 11.82 -22.67 4.58
C PRO A 129 12.80 -22.45 5.74
N LEU A 130 12.86 -21.23 6.28
CA LEU A 130 13.73 -20.89 7.41
C LEU A 130 13.33 -21.69 8.67
N TYR A 131 12.03 -21.74 8.98
CA TYR A 131 11.51 -22.53 10.09
C TYR A 131 11.84 -24.01 9.94
N LEU A 132 11.56 -24.59 8.77
CA LEU A 132 11.79 -26.02 8.51
C LEU A 132 13.28 -26.37 8.62
N TYR A 133 14.17 -25.51 8.11
CA TYR A 133 15.62 -25.68 8.24
C TYR A 133 16.04 -25.74 9.71
N HIS A 134 15.64 -24.75 10.52
CA HIS A 134 16.00 -24.73 11.93
C HIS A 134 15.38 -25.89 12.71
N TRP A 135 14.10 -26.20 12.48
CA TRP A 135 13.43 -27.33 13.12
C TRP A 135 14.11 -28.66 12.83
N SER A 136 14.47 -28.91 11.57
CA SER A 136 15.16 -30.14 11.17
C SER A 136 16.55 -30.28 11.80
N THR A 137 17.25 -29.16 11.96
CA THR A 137 18.59 -29.12 12.58
C THR A 137 18.49 -29.46 14.07
N ILE A 138 17.59 -28.79 14.79
CA ILE A 138 17.34 -29.05 16.21
C ILE A 138 16.96 -30.51 16.43
N LYS A 139 16.04 -31.04 15.62
CA LYS A 139 15.61 -32.45 15.72
C LYS A 139 16.77 -33.42 15.50
N ARG A 140 17.71 -33.11 14.60
CA ARG A 140 18.88 -33.96 14.34
C ARG A 140 19.88 -33.90 15.50
N GLU A 141 20.14 -32.71 16.04
CA GLU A 141 21.06 -32.51 17.15
C GLU A 141 20.55 -33.20 18.43
N THR A 142 19.28 -33.02 18.78
CA THR A 142 18.68 -33.66 19.97
C THR A 142 18.64 -35.18 19.85
N LYS A 143 18.44 -35.71 18.64
CA LYS A 143 18.51 -37.15 18.41
C LYS A 143 19.93 -37.69 18.62
N ASN A 144 20.94 -37.00 18.07
CA ASN A 144 22.34 -37.42 18.20
C ASN A 144 22.81 -37.38 19.66
N GLU A 145 22.35 -36.40 20.46
CA GLU A 145 22.64 -36.33 21.89
C GLU A 145 21.98 -37.48 22.68
N ALA A 146 20.81 -37.95 22.26
CA ALA A 146 20.12 -39.08 22.90
C ALA A 146 20.73 -40.45 22.57
N GLU A 147 21.50 -40.55 21.47
CA GLU A 147 22.18 -41.77 21.02
C GLU A 147 23.65 -41.85 21.49
N ALA A 148 24.19 -40.78 22.07
CA ALA A 148 25.56 -40.68 22.61
C ALA A 148 25.63 -41.01 24.12
#